data_AF-A0A974AJQ7-F1
#
_entry.id   AF-A0A974AJQ7-F1
#
_cell.length_a   1.000
_cell.length_b   1.000
_cell.length_c   1.000
_cell.angle_alpha   90.00
_cell.angle_beta   90.00
_cell.angle_gamma   90.00
#
_symmetry.space_group_name_H-M   'P 1'
#
loop_
_entity.id
_entity.type
_entity.pdbx_description
1 polymer ?
#
loop_
_entity_poly.entity_id
_entity_poly.type
_entity_poly.pdbx_seq_one_letter_code
_entity_poly.pdbx_strand_id
1 'polypeptide(L)'
;MDVLCARILERHRDSIRVQKPHLAVPNLTRIIGATLTLSNKHGFHATTLRQLAEASGLSMGGLYTYFDSKPTLLSMILGEVAETAAEVLTAPPANVKQDARKHLHWIIATHVRMSEAMQPWFVFSFMEAKSFPPAERQRAIEMEVMTEKIIADVLKQGVASGVFAIDQVTLTASLIKPLLQDWYVKRAKYRRRGTSIEAYINAVGAFVDAAVAGRTRPGRVATGSRTRSRPTAQP
;
A
#
# COMPACT_ATOMS: atom_id res chain seq x y z
N MET A 1 5.55 15.21 -8.36
CA MET A 1 6.53 14.48 -9.20
C MET A 1 7.95 14.88 -8.83
N ASP A 2 8.30 16.17 -8.94
CA ASP A 2 9.68 16.65 -8.68
C ASP A 2 10.21 16.37 -7.28
N VAL A 3 9.37 16.49 -6.24
CA VAL A 3 9.76 16.14 -4.85
C VAL A 3 10.21 14.68 -4.73
N LEU A 4 9.48 13.74 -5.35
CA LEU A 4 9.83 12.32 -5.36
C LEU A 4 11.12 12.09 -6.16
N CYS A 5 11.29 12.80 -7.27
CA CYS A 5 12.51 12.69 -8.09
C CYS A 5 13.75 13.27 -7.38
N ALA A 6 13.59 14.31 -6.57
CA ALA A 6 14.65 14.84 -5.71
C ALA A 6 15.05 13.83 -4.62
N ARG A 7 14.08 13.13 -4.02
CA ARG A 7 14.35 12.05 -3.06
C ARG A 7 15.05 10.85 -3.70
N ILE A 8 14.64 10.47 -4.92
CA ILE A 8 15.34 9.45 -5.71
C ILE A 8 16.78 9.88 -5.98
N LEU A 9 17.02 11.13 -6.38
CA LEU A 9 18.39 11.62 -6.59
C LEU A 9 19.22 11.48 -5.31
N GLU A 10 18.67 11.88 -4.16
CA GLU A 10 19.34 11.77 -2.85
C GLU A 10 19.71 10.33 -2.51
N ARG A 11 18.75 9.40 -2.60
CA ARG A 11 18.97 7.98 -2.23
C ARG A 11 19.92 7.25 -3.18
N HIS A 12 20.04 7.72 -4.42
CA HIS A 12 20.80 7.05 -5.47
C HIS A 12 22.02 7.86 -5.93
N ARG A 13 22.52 8.79 -5.10
CA ARG A 13 23.71 9.62 -5.40
C ARG A 13 24.93 8.78 -5.80
N ASP A 14 25.13 7.61 -5.22
CA ASP A 14 26.29 6.77 -5.54
C ASP A 14 26.20 6.12 -6.93
N SER A 15 24.99 5.97 -7.46
CA SER A 15 24.73 5.33 -8.76
C SER A 15 24.42 6.30 -9.90
N ILE A 16 23.80 7.44 -9.61
CA ILE A 16 23.44 8.45 -10.61
C ILE A 16 24.70 9.25 -10.96
N ARG A 17 25.04 9.39 -12.24
CA ARG A 17 26.22 10.17 -12.66
C ARG A 17 25.97 11.68 -12.66
N VAL A 18 24.74 12.10 -12.92
CA VAL A 18 24.36 13.53 -12.93
C VAL A 18 23.98 13.99 -11.53
N GLN A 19 24.90 14.67 -10.85
CA GLN A 19 24.72 15.07 -9.44
C GLN A 19 24.06 16.44 -9.23
N LYS A 20 24.12 17.34 -10.23
CA LYS A 20 23.59 18.71 -10.11
C LYS A 20 22.05 18.68 -10.04
N PRO A 21 21.41 19.03 -8.90
CA PRO A 21 19.96 18.81 -8.73
C PRO A 21 19.08 19.52 -9.77
N HIS A 22 19.44 20.76 -10.14
CA HIS A 22 18.70 21.54 -11.15
C HIS A 22 18.73 20.91 -12.55
N LEU A 23 19.66 19.98 -12.83
CA LEU A 23 19.70 19.20 -14.07
C LEU A 23 19.10 17.80 -13.88
N ALA A 24 19.44 17.16 -12.75
CA ALA A 24 19.08 15.78 -12.47
C ALA A 24 17.58 15.60 -12.20
N VAL A 25 16.98 16.46 -11.38
CA VAL A 25 15.56 16.32 -10.99
C VAL A 25 14.63 16.45 -12.20
N PRO A 26 14.76 17.47 -13.09
CA PRO A 26 13.91 17.56 -14.27
C PRO A 26 14.04 16.37 -15.24
N ASN A 27 15.25 15.81 -15.36
CA ASN A 27 15.48 14.64 -16.21
C ASN A 27 14.90 13.37 -15.58
N LEU A 28 15.07 13.16 -14.27
CA LEU A 28 14.41 12.07 -13.54
C LEU A 28 12.88 12.16 -13.63
N THR A 29 12.32 13.37 -13.53
CA THR A 29 10.88 13.62 -13.74
C THR A 29 10.43 13.14 -15.12
N ARG A 30 11.19 13.43 -16.19
CA ARG A 30 10.89 12.96 -17.55
C ARG A 30 11.05 11.45 -17.69
N ILE A 31 12.14 10.88 -17.19
CA ILE A 31 12.42 9.44 -17.23
C ILE A 31 11.32 8.66 -16.53
N ILE A 32 11.00 9.02 -15.29
CA ILE A 32 10.03 8.29 -14.48
C ILE A 32 8.63 8.53 -15.01
N GLY A 33 8.28 9.76 -15.37
CA GLY A 33 7.00 10.07 -16.01
C GLY A 33 6.77 9.22 -17.27
N ALA A 34 7.75 9.17 -18.17
CA ALA A 34 7.70 8.34 -19.37
C ALA A 34 7.59 6.85 -19.03
N THR A 35 8.31 6.37 -18.01
CA THR A 35 8.25 4.98 -17.55
C THR A 35 6.85 4.60 -17.08
N LEU A 36 6.24 5.43 -16.22
CA LEU A 36 4.90 5.18 -15.68
C LEU A 36 3.85 5.21 -16.80
N THR A 37 3.94 6.17 -17.73
CA THR A 37 3.03 6.29 -18.87
C THR A 37 3.15 5.10 -19.83
N LEU A 38 4.36 4.73 -20.24
CA LEU A 38 4.59 3.62 -21.17
C LEU A 38 4.18 2.28 -20.54
N SER A 39 4.51 2.07 -19.27
CA SER A 39 4.15 0.84 -18.55
C SER A 39 2.64 0.70 -18.42
N ASN A 40 1.91 1.78 -18.13
CA ASN A 40 0.44 1.73 -18.08
C ASN A 40 -0.21 1.46 -19.45
N LYS A 41 0.49 1.72 -20.56
CA LYS A 41 -0.03 1.51 -21.93
C LYS A 41 0.34 0.14 -22.50
N HIS A 42 1.54 -0.34 -22.23
CA HIS A 42 2.13 -1.53 -22.88
C HIS A 42 2.56 -2.63 -21.91
N GLY A 43 2.54 -2.36 -20.60
CA GLY A 43 3.20 -3.18 -19.59
C GLY A 43 4.69 -2.83 -19.46
N PHE A 44 5.24 -3.03 -18.26
CA PHE A 44 6.64 -2.73 -17.97
C PHE A 44 7.60 -3.63 -18.74
N HIS A 45 7.26 -4.92 -18.90
CA HIS A 45 8.12 -5.86 -19.62
C HIS A 45 8.25 -5.48 -21.10
N ALA A 46 7.15 -5.10 -21.76
CA ALA A 46 7.15 -4.75 -23.19
C ALA A 46 7.79 -3.38 -23.48
N THR A 47 7.90 -2.51 -22.47
CA THR A 47 8.54 -1.20 -22.62
C THR A 47 10.06 -1.35 -22.82
N THR A 48 10.57 -0.83 -23.93
CA THR A 48 12.01 -0.84 -24.27
C THR A 48 12.69 0.45 -23.84
N LEU A 49 14.01 0.40 -23.61
CA LEU A 49 14.80 1.61 -23.29
C LEU A 49 14.82 2.62 -24.45
N ARG A 50 14.64 2.18 -25.70
CA ARG A 50 14.53 3.08 -26.87
C ARG A 50 13.24 3.88 -26.84
N GLN A 51 12.11 3.22 -26.58
CA GLN A 51 10.82 3.90 -26.39
C GLN A 51 10.87 4.86 -25.20
N LEU A 52 11.55 4.47 -24.12
CA LEU A 52 11.76 5.34 -22.97
C LEU A 52 12.59 6.58 -23.32
N ALA A 53 13.67 6.41 -24.09
CA ALA A 53 14.51 7.53 -24.55
C ALA A 53 13.69 8.53 -25.38
N GLU A 54 12.95 8.02 -26.36
CA GLU A 54 12.04 8.81 -27.20
C GLU A 54 10.98 9.54 -26.37
N ALA A 55 10.26 8.83 -25.48
CA ALA A 55 9.18 9.41 -24.70
C ALA A 55 9.66 10.40 -23.61
N SER A 56 10.88 10.23 -23.09
CA SER A 56 11.47 11.13 -22.10
C SER A 56 12.19 12.33 -22.73
N GLY A 57 12.46 12.28 -24.05
CA GLY A 57 13.25 13.29 -24.76
C GLY A 57 14.75 13.24 -24.44
N LEU A 58 15.25 12.12 -23.90
CA LEU A 58 16.66 11.91 -23.62
C LEU A 58 17.28 10.96 -24.65
N SER A 59 18.58 11.07 -24.89
CA SER A 59 19.31 10.06 -25.67
C SER A 59 19.49 8.77 -24.87
N MET A 60 19.76 7.66 -25.56
CA MET A 60 20.12 6.39 -24.90
C MET A 60 21.29 6.56 -23.92
N GLY A 61 22.35 7.27 -24.32
CA GLY A 61 23.49 7.57 -23.45
C GLY A 61 23.10 8.44 -22.25
N GLY A 62 22.17 9.39 -22.44
CA GLY A 62 21.61 10.21 -21.37
C GLY A 62 20.87 9.40 -20.32
N LEU A 63 20.04 8.42 -20.72
CA LEU A 63 19.37 7.52 -19.79
C LEU A 63 20.35 6.76 -18.90
N TYR A 64 21.42 6.21 -19.51
CA TYR A 64 22.45 5.45 -18.79
C TYR A 64 23.28 6.28 -17.80
N THR A 65 23.10 7.61 -17.76
CA THR A 65 23.68 8.44 -16.69
C THR A 65 22.85 8.43 -15.40
N TYR A 66 21.61 7.92 -15.43
CA TYR A 66 20.70 7.87 -14.28
C TYR A 66 20.49 6.46 -13.73
N PHE A 67 20.55 5.44 -14.59
CA PHE A 67 20.42 4.03 -14.20
C PHE A 67 21.14 3.15 -15.23
N ASP A 68 21.70 2.03 -14.80
CA ASP A 68 22.46 1.11 -15.65
C ASP A 68 21.58 0.08 -16.39
N SER A 69 20.37 -0.16 -15.89
CA SER A 69 19.47 -1.18 -16.42
C SER A 69 17.99 -0.86 -16.15
N LYS A 70 17.09 -1.47 -16.93
CA LYS A 70 15.64 -1.37 -16.71
C LYS A 70 15.21 -1.88 -15.31
N PRO A 71 15.73 -3.00 -14.79
CA PRO A 71 15.50 -3.42 -13.40
C PRO A 71 15.98 -2.40 -12.35
N THR A 72 17.10 -1.70 -12.57
CA THR A 72 17.56 -0.64 -11.67
C THR A 72 16.57 0.52 -11.62
N LEU A 73 16.06 0.97 -12.77
CA LEU A 73 15.01 1.99 -12.83
C LEU A 73 13.74 1.54 -12.09
N LEU A 74 13.31 0.29 -12.27
CA LEU A 74 12.18 -0.28 -11.53
C LEU A 74 12.43 -0.26 -10.02
N SER A 75 13.63 -0.67 -9.60
CA SER A 75 14.03 -0.69 -8.19
C SER A 75 13.99 0.70 -7.56
N MET A 76 14.46 1.73 -8.27
CA MET A 76 14.38 3.13 -7.81
C MET A 76 12.93 3.58 -7.61
N ILE A 77 12.03 3.23 -8.54
CA ILE A 77 10.61 3.58 -8.47
C ILE A 77 9.93 2.86 -7.30
N LEU A 78 10.12 1.53 -7.18
CA LEU A 78 9.52 0.75 -6.10
C LEU A 78 10.04 1.19 -4.72
N GLY A 79 11.35 1.46 -4.63
CA GLY A 79 11.98 1.99 -3.41
C GLY A 79 11.35 3.30 -2.97
N GLU A 80 11.18 4.27 -3.88
CA GLU A 80 10.52 5.55 -3.55
C GLU A 80 9.09 5.36 -3.06
N VAL A 81 8.30 4.47 -3.67
CA VAL A 81 6.93 4.18 -3.22
C VAL A 81 6.94 3.55 -1.82
N ALA A 82 7.82 2.56 -1.59
CA ALA A 82 7.95 1.87 -0.30
C ALA A 82 8.33 2.84 0.82
N GLU A 83 9.37 3.63 0.60
CA GLU A 83 9.89 4.60 1.56
C GLU A 83 8.85 5.68 1.88
N THR A 84 8.17 6.22 0.87
CA THR A 84 7.11 7.20 1.09
C THR A 84 5.97 6.61 1.91
N ALA A 85 5.54 5.39 1.58
CA ALA A 85 4.50 4.71 2.34
C ALA A 85 4.95 4.47 3.79
N ALA A 86 6.19 4.07 4.00
CA ALA A 86 6.74 3.83 5.33
C ALA A 86 6.79 5.09 6.17
N GLU A 87 7.41 6.15 5.66
CA GLU A 87 7.52 7.45 6.34
C GLU A 87 6.15 8.00 6.71
N VAL A 88 5.22 8.00 5.75
CA VAL A 88 3.92 8.64 5.92
C VAL A 88 2.99 7.81 6.81
N LEU A 89 3.04 6.48 6.77
CA LEU A 89 2.14 5.63 7.57
C LEU A 89 2.66 5.33 8.99
N THR A 90 3.94 5.58 9.28
CA THR A 90 4.53 5.34 10.61
C THR A 90 4.68 6.61 11.46
N ALA A 91 4.26 7.76 10.94
CA ALA A 91 4.34 9.06 11.61
C ALA A 91 2.96 9.66 11.97
N PRO A 92 2.09 8.95 12.71
CA PRO A 92 0.83 9.53 13.18
C PRO A 92 1.09 10.66 14.20
N PRO A 93 0.23 11.69 14.25
CA PRO A 93 0.23 12.66 15.36
C PRO A 93 0.13 11.96 16.73
N ALA A 94 0.78 12.51 17.76
CA ALA A 94 0.86 11.86 19.07
C ALA A 94 -0.51 11.54 19.69
N ASN A 95 -1.46 12.48 19.59
CA ASN A 95 -2.84 12.31 20.06
C ASN A 95 -3.63 11.26 19.25
N VAL A 96 -3.28 11.05 17.98
CA VAL A 96 -3.85 10.01 17.13
C VAL A 96 -3.27 8.65 17.52
N LYS A 97 -1.95 8.56 17.73
CA LYS A 97 -1.24 7.33 18.04
C LYS A 97 -1.73 6.63 19.31
N GLN A 98 -2.20 7.39 20.30
CA GLN A 98 -2.65 6.89 21.61
C GLN A 98 -4.07 6.28 21.58
N ASP A 99 -4.86 6.57 20.55
CA ASP A 99 -6.24 6.11 20.41
C ASP A 99 -6.31 5.17 19.21
N ALA A 100 -6.41 3.86 19.45
CA ALA A 100 -6.33 2.86 18.40
C ALA A 100 -7.38 3.05 17.29
N ARG A 101 -8.58 3.55 17.62
CA ARG A 101 -9.61 3.83 16.61
C ARG A 101 -9.23 5.04 15.77
N LYS A 102 -8.83 6.15 16.38
CA LYS A 102 -8.34 7.32 15.63
C LYS A 102 -7.12 6.98 14.79
N HIS A 103 -6.20 6.18 15.32
CA HIS A 103 -5.01 5.74 14.61
C HIS A 103 -5.36 4.90 13.38
N LEU A 104 -6.30 3.96 13.50
CA LEU A 104 -6.76 3.15 12.38
C LEU A 104 -7.40 4.01 11.29
N HIS A 105 -8.29 4.93 11.66
CA HIS A 105 -8.91 5.88 10.73
C HIS A 105 -7.87 6.78 10.05
N TRP A 106 -6.87 7.23 10.81
CA TRP A 106 -5.77 8.01 10.25
C TRP A 106 -4.97 7.20 9.23
N ILE A 107 -4.62 5.94 9.50
CA ILE A 107 -3.92 5.07 8.52
C ILE A 107 -4.76 4.92 7.23
N ILE A 108 -6.06 4.65 7.35
CA ILE A 108 -6.97 4.52 6.21
C ILE A 108 -6.97 5.80 5.36
N ALA A 109 -7.21 6.94 6.00
CA ALA A 109 -7.28 8.23 5.32
C ALA A 109 -5.93 8.60 4.68
N THR A 110 -4.84 8.41 5.41
CA THR A 110 -3.48 8.73 4.98
C THR A 110 -3.07 7.85 3.79
N HIS A 111 -3.32 6.54 3.83
CA HIS A 111 -3.01 5.65 2.71
C HIS A 111 -3.82 6.04 1.46
N VAL A 112 -5.12 6.30 1.59
CA VAL A 112 -5.96 6.69 0.44
C VAL A 112 -5.48 8.02 -0.16
N ARG A 113 -5.24 9.05 0.66
CA ARG A 113 -4.75 10.37 0.19
C ARG A 113 -3.34 10.31 -0.41
N MET A 114 -2.45 9.50 0.15
CA MET A 114 -1.12 9.27 -0.44
C MET A 114 -1.23 8.58 -1.79
N SER A 115 -2.04 7.52 -1.89
CA SER A 115 -2.25 6.78 -3.15
C SER A 115 -2.94 7.64 -4.22
N GLU A 116 -3.78 8.60 -3.81
CA GLU A 116 -4.35 9.63 -4.68
C GLU A 116 -3.26 10.54 -5.26
N ALA A 117 -2.42 11.11 -4.38
CA ALA A 117 -1.36 12.05 -4.77
C ALA A 117 -0.27 11.40 -5.63
N MET A 118 -0.03 10.10 -5.44
CA MET A 118 0.98 9.30 -6.13
C MET A 118 0.37 8.27 -7.10
N GLN A 119 -0.84 8.52 -7.60
CA GLN A 119 -1.63 7.51 -8.31
C GLN A 119 -0.88 6.74 -9.43
N PRO A 120 -0.12 7.40 -10.34
CA PRO A 120 0.59 6.67 -11.39
C PRO A 120 1.64 5.69 -10.83
N TRP A 121 2.25 6.03 -9.71
CA TRP A 121 3.27 5.21 -9.03
C TRP A 121 2.64 4.01 -8.33
N PHE A 122 1.54 4.22 -7.62
CA PHE A 122 0.82 3.13 -6.93
C PHE A 122 0.19 2.15 -7.92
N VAL A 123 -0.42 2.64 -9.00
CA VAL A 123 -0.93 1.78 -10.08
C VAL A 123 0.19 0.97 -10.70
N PHE A 124 1.31 1.60 -11.04
CA PHE A 124 2.47 0.90 -11.60
C PHE A 124 3.02 -0.18 -10.64
N SER A 125 3.30 0.18 -9.40
CA SER A 125 3.90 -0.74 -8.41
C SER A 125 3.04 -1.98 -8.14
N PHE A 126 1.70 -1.84 -8.16
CA PHE A 126 0.78 -2.93 -7.87
C PHE A 126 0.36 -3.72 -9.11
N MET A 127 -0.08 -3.05 -10.18
CA MET A 127 -0.66 -3.74 -11.34
C MET A 127 0.39 -4.50 -12.16
N GLU A 128 1.62 -3.98 -12.21
CA GLU A 128 2.71 -4.60 -12.96
C GLU A 128 3.50 -5.62 -12.13
N ALA A 129 3.20 -5.78 -10.84
CA ALA A 129 3.97 -6.62 -9.90
C ALA A 129 4.17 -8.06 -10.39
N LYS A 130 3.16 -8.63 -11.07
CA LYS A 130 3.22 -10.00 -11.63
C LYS A 130 4.17 -10.12 -12.82
N SER A 131 4.45 -9.01 -13.50
CA SER A 131 5.30 -8.92 -14.70
C SER A 131 6.74 -8.50 -14.38
N PHE A 132 7.03 -8.18 -13.11
CA PHE A 132 8.37 -7.79 -12.68
C PHE A 132 9.33 -9.00 -12.61
N PRO A 133 10.65 -8.76 -12.73
CA PRO A 133 11.63 -9.78 -12.42
C PRO A 133 11.51 -10.25 -10.95
N PRO A 134 12.02 -11.44 -10.60
CA PRO A 134 11.77 -12.07 -9.30
C PRO A 134 12.11 -11.19 -8.08
N ALA A 135 13.24 -10.47 -8.12
CA ALA A 135 13.68 -9.64 -7.01
C ALA A 135 12.74 -8.44 -6.78
N GLU A 136 12.35 -7.75 -7.84
CA GLU A 136 11.47 -6.58 -7.77
C GLU A 136 10.02 -6.98 -7.47
N ARG A 137 9.56 -8.14 -7.98
CA ARG A 137 8.29 -8.73 -7.58
C ARG A 137 8.26 -9.03 -6.08
N GLN A 138 9.35 -9.59 -5.53
CA GLN A 138 9.47 -9.85 -4.10
C GLN A 138 9.42 -8.55 -3.28
N ARG A 139 10.11 -7.49 -3.72
CA ARG A 139 10.01 -6.17 -3.08
C ARG A 139 8.59 -5.61 -3.11
N ALA A 140 7.87 -5.75 -4.22
CA ALA A 140 6.48 -5.31 -4.32
C ALA A 140 5.57 -6.05 -3.30
N ILE A 141 5.78 -7.36 -3.11
CA ILE A 141 5.08 -8.15 -2.08
C ILE A 141 5.44 -7.66 -0.67
N GLU A 142 6.72 -7.40 -0.40
CA GLU A 142 7.19 -6.91 0.90
C GLU A 142 6.58 -5.55 1.27
N MET A 143 6.39 -4.67 0.28
CA MET A 143 5.69 -3.40 0.49
C MET A 143 4.22 -3.58 0.93
N GLU A 144 3.53 -4.58 0.39
CA GLU A 144 2.17 -4.91 0.81
C GLU A 144 2.15 -5.42 2.25
N VAL A 145 3.01 -6.40 2.55
CA VAL A 145 3.18 -6.99 3.89
C VAL A 145 3.56 -5.92 4.92
N MET A 146 4.38 -4.95 4.53
CA MET A 146 4.77 -3.83 5.38
C MET A 146 3.57 -2.94 5.75
N THR A 147 2.71 -2.60 4.79
CA THR A 147 1.47 -1.85 5.06
C THR A 147 0.55 -2.65 5.98
N GLU A 148 0.39 -3.95 5.71
CA GLU A 148 -0.44 -4.84 6.53
C GLU A 148 0.07 -4.93 7.97
N LYS A 149 1.40 -4.99 8.16
CA LYS A 149 2.02 -4.98 9.48
C LYS A 149 1.68 -3.71 10.26
N ILE A 150 1.76 -2.54 9.61
CA ILE A 150 1.40 -1.26 10.25
C ILE A 150 -0.07 -1.28 10.72
N ILE A 151 -0.98 -1.74 9.86
CA ILE A 151 -2.40 -1.87 10.21
C ILE A 151 -2.56 -2.88 11.36
N ALA A 152 -1.93 -4.05 11.28
CA ALA A 152 -2.01 -5.11 12.28
C ALA A 152 -1.50 -4.64 13.64
N ASP A 153 -0.45 -3.82 13.70
CA ASP A 153 0.08 -3.32 14.96
C ASP A 153 -0.89 -2.35 15.66
N VAL A 154 -1.63 -1.54 14.91
CA VAL A 154 -2.71 -0.70 15.46
C VAL A 154 -3.91 -1.54 15.90
N LEU A 155 -4.27 -2.57 15.14
CA LEU A 155 -5.33 -3.50 15.53
C LEU A 155 -4.97 -4.25 16.83
N LYS A 156 -3.71 -4.70 16.99
CA LYS A 156 -3.23 -5.30 18.25
C LYS A 156 -3.34 -4.34 19.42
N GLN A 157 -2.98 -3.07 19.23
CA GLN A 157 -3.13 -2.04 20.26
C GLN A 157 -4.59 -1.87 20.68
N GLY A 158 -5.52 -1.84 19.72
CA GLY A 158 -6.94 -1.72 20.03
C GLY A 158 -7.56 -2.97 20.66
N VAL A 159 -7.05 -4.17 20.35
CA VAL A 159 -7.42 -5.40 21.09
C VAL A 159 -6.90 -5.34 22.52
N ALA A 160 -5.63 -4.94 22.72
CA ALA A 160 -5.02 -4.85 24.04
C ALA A 160 -5.70 -3.81 24.95
N SER A 161 -6.23 -2.72 24.38
CA SER A 161 -6.98 -1.69 25.11
C SER A 161 -8.48 -1.98 25.21
N GLY A 162 -8.99 -3.07 24.63
CA GLY A 162 -10.40 -3.44 24.62
C GLY A 162 -11.29 -2.62 23.68
N VAL A 163 -10.71 -1.74 22.85
CA VAL A 163 -11.43 -0.91 21.86
C VAL A 163 -11.90 -1.75 20.66
N PHE A 164 -11.17 -2.82 20.34
CA PHE A 164 -11.48 -3.75 19.26
C PHE A 164 -11.66 -5.18 19.80
N ALA A 165 -12.52 -5.95 19.13
CA ALA A 165 -12.70 -7.37 19.39
C ALA A 165 -12.46 -8.14 18.09
N ILE A 166 -11.23 -8.62 17.92
CA ILE A 166 -10.73 -9.25 16.70
C ILE A 166 -10.04 -10.56 17.07
N ASP A 167 -10.51 -11.68 16.51
CA ASP A 167 -9.90 -12.99 16.74
C ASP A 167 -8.59 -13.15 15.95
N GLN A 168 -8.59 -12.75 14.67
CA GLN A 168 -7.47 -12.98 13.73
C GLN A 168 -6.91 -11.67 13.20
N VAL A 169 -6.12 -10.97 14.03
CA VAL A 169 -5.62 -9.62 13.73
C VAL A 169 -4.88 -9.52 12.39
N THR A 170 -3.98 -10.46 12.10
CA THR A 170 -3.22 -10.46 10.84
C THR A 170 -4.15 -10.58 9.64
N LEU A 171 -5.11 -11.51 9.67
CA LEU A 171 -6.07 -11.68 8.57
C LEU A 171 -6.96 -10.45 8.42
N THR A 172 -7.42 -9.84 9.52
CA THR A 172 -8.19 -8.60 9.47
C THR A 172 -7.40 -7.48 8.80
N ALA A 173 -6.12 -7.32 9.12
CA ALA A 173 -5.25 -6.33 8.46
C ALA A 173 -5.12 -6.60 6.95
N SER A 174 -4.88 -7.86 6.55
CA SER A 174 -4.81 -8.26 5.14
C SER A 174 -6.12 -8.06 4.39
N LEU A 175 -7.28 -8.13 5.06
CA LEU A 175 -8.59 -7.86 4.45
C LEU A 175 -8.91 -6.36 4.33
N ILE A 176 -8.32 -5.51 5.18
CA ILE A 176 -8.43 -4.05 5.07
C ILE A 176 -7.64 -3.54 3.87
N LYS A 177 -6.45 -4.10 3.61
CA LYS A 177 -5.54 -3.62 2.57
C LYS A 177 -6.18 -3.52 1.17
N PRO A 178 -6.91 -4.53 0.65
CA PRO A 178 -7.62 -4.43 -0.63
C PRO A 178 -8.65 -3.30 -0.69
N LEU A 179 -9.29 -2.95 0.43
CA LEU A 179 -10.22 -1.81 0.50
C LEU A 179 -9.49 -0.49 0.25
N LEU A 180 -8.22 -0.37 0.66
CA LEU A 180 -7.42 0.82 0.39
C LEU A 180 -6.93 0.85 -1.05
N GLN A 181 -6.61 -0.32 -1.61
CA GLN A 181 -6.09 -0.45 -2.97
C GLN A 181 -7.14 -0.23 -4.06
N ASP A 182 -8.38 -0.60 -3.79
CA ASP A 182 -9.46 -0.50 -4.76
C ASP A 182 -9.70 0.95 -5.21
N TRP A 183 -9.39 1.95 -4.37
CA TRP A 183 -9.44 3.37 -4.70
C TRP A 183 -8.62 3.73 -5.95
N TYR A 184 -7.32 3.40 -5.94
CA TYR A 184 -6.41 3.79 -7.03
C TYR A 184 -6.45 2.80 -8.21
N VAL A 185 -6.79 1.53 -7.96
CA VAL A 185 -6.90 0.50 -9.01
C VAL A 185 -8.21 0.62 -9.79
N LYS A 186 -9.33 0.90 -9.12
CA LYS A 186 -10.67 0.95 -9.74
C LYS A 186 -11.28 2.35 -9.75
N ARG A 187 -10.43 3.39 -9.71
CA ARG A 187 -10.80 4.83 -9.70
C ARG A 187 -11.94 5.19 -10.66
N ALA A 188 -11.93 4.64 -11.88
CA ALA A 188 -12.92 4.96 -12.91
C ALA A 188 -14.37 4.75 -12.46
N LYS A 189 -14.67 3.70 -11.68
CA LYS A 189 -16.04 3.43 -11.22
C LYS A 189 -16.49 4.44 -10.16
N TYR A 190 -15.58 4.89 -9.29
CA TYR A 190 -15.86 5.89 -8.26
C TYR A 190 -16.07 7.28 -8.88
N ARG A 191 -15.23 7.65 -9.85
CA ARG A 191 -15.41 8.89 -10.62
C ARG A 191 -16.76 8.93 -11.35
N ARG A 192 -17.13 7.83 -12.03
CA ARG A 192 -18.45 7.74 -12.72
C ARG A 192 -19.64 7.87 -11.78
N ARG A 193 -19.48 7.49 -10.50
CA ARG A 193 -20.51 7.58 -9.46
C ARG A 193 -20.46 8.91 -8.68
N GLY A 194 -19.55 9.82 -9.03
CA GLY A 194 -19.36 11.07 -8.28
C GLY A 194 -18.88 10.85 -6.84
N THR A 195 -18.28 9.70 -6.53
CA THR A 195 -17.77 9.41 -5.18
C THR A 195 -16.51 10.24 -4.92
N SER A 196 -16.58 11.15 -3.96
CA SER A 196 -15.42 11.92 -3.51
C SER A 196 -14.45 11.05 -2.70
N ILE A 197 -13.19 11.49 -2.61
CA ILE A 197 -12.18 10.84 -1.79
C ILE A 197 -12.61 10.76 -0.31
N GLU A 198 -13.20 11.82 0.23
CA GLU A 198 -13.68 11.87 1.61
C GLU A 198 -14.86 10.92 1.84
N ALA A 199 -15.80 10.83 0.89
CA ALA A 199 -16.89 9.85 0.96
C ALA A 199 -16.34 8.42 0.96
N TYR A 200 -15.31 8.14 0.17
CA TYR A 200 -14.66 6.84 0.14
C TYR A 200 -13.95 6.50 1.45
N ILE A 201 -13.13 7.41 1.98
CA ILE A 201 -12.43 7.26 3.26
C ILE A 201 -13.42 6.99 4.38
N ASN A 202 -14.49 7.78 4.47
CA ASN A 202 -15.51 7.62 5.50
C ASN A 202 -16.25 6.27 5.38
N ALA A 203 -16.60 5.85 4.16
CA ALA A 203 -17.25 4.57 3.93
C ALA A 203 -16.36 3.38 4.30
N VAL A 204 -15.07 3.42 3.93
CA VAL A 204 -14.10 2.39 4.32
C VAL A 204 -13.90 2.39 5.84
N GLY A 205 -13.73 3.55 6.46
CA GLY A 205 -13.61 3.68 7.92
C GLY A 205 -14.80 3.07 8.66
N ALA A 206 -16.04 3.39 8.24
CA ALA A 206 -17.25 2.83 8.83
C ALA A 206 -17.36 1.30 8.63
N PHE A 207 -17.00 0.80 7.44
CA PHE A 207 -16.97 -0.64 7.17
C PHE A 207 -15.97 -1.38 8.07
N VAL A 208 -14.78 -0.80 8.24
CA VAL A 208 -13.73 -1.36 9.09
C VAL A 208 -14.15 -1.29 10.57
N ASP A 209 -14.72 -0.18 11.03
CA ASP A 209 -15.23 -0.03 12.40
C ASP A 209 -16.24 -1.13 12.74
N ALA A 210 -17.19 -1.39 11.84
CA ALA A 210 -18.18 -2.45 12.01
C ALA A 210 -17.54 -3.85 12.07
N ALA A 211 -16.45 -4.07 11.34
CA ALA A 211 -15.73 -5.34 11.35
C ALA A 211 -14.92 -5.55 12.65
N VAL A 212 -14.45 -4.48 13.30
CA VAL A 212 -13.59 -4.56 14.49
C VAL A 212 -14.30 -4.33 15.82
N ALA A 213 -15.54 -3.82 15.80
CA ALA A 213 -16.32 -3.49 17.00
C ALA A 213 -16.78 -4.71 17.84
N GLY A 214 -16.52 -5.94 17.38
CA GLY A 214 -16.97 -7.16 18.03
C GLY A 214 -18.45 -7.44 17.77
N ARG A 215 -18.76 -8.64 17.27
CA ARG A 215 -20.09 -9.20 17.49
C ARG A 215 -20.04 -9.87 18.85
N THR A 216 -20.90 -9.47 19.78
CA THR A 216 -21.28 -10.34 20.88
C THR A 216 -21.67 -11.68 20.25
N ARG A 217 -20.84 -12.72 20.43
CA ARG A 217 -21.24 -14.08 20.08
C ARG A 217 -22.55 -14.33 20.84
N PRO A 218 -23.67 -14.66 20.17
CA PRO A 218 -24.81 -15.19 20.89
C PRO A 218 -24.29 -16.38 21.68
N GLY A 219 -24.51 -16.34 23.00
CA GLY A 219 -23.94 -17.31 23.94
C GLY A 219 -24.09 -18.73 23.39
N ARG A 220 -22.97 -19.45 23.38
CA ARG A 220 -22.96 -20.89 23.14
C ARG A 220 -23.90 -21.50 24.18
N VAL A 221 -25.13 -21.84 23.78
CA VAL A 221 -26.11 -22.47 24.65
C VAL A 221 -25.43 -23.67 25.28
N ALA A 222 -25.24 -23.62 26.60
CA ALA A 222 -24.74 -24.74 27.35
C ALA A 222 -25.74 -25.89 27.14
N THR A 223 -25.38 -26.84 26.28
CA THR A 223 -26.06 -28.12 26.21
C THR A 223 -25.86 -28.79 27.56
N GLY A 224 -26.84 -28.63 28.46
CA GLY A 224 -26.85 -29.26 29.76
C GLY A 224 -26.64 -30.76 29.59
N SER A 225 -25.64 -31.28 30.28
CA SER A 225 -25.42 -32.71 30.44
C SER A 225 -26.65 -33.32 31.11
N ARG A 226 -27.49 -34.00 30.34
CA ARG A 226 -28.51 -34.90 30.88
C ARG A 226 -27.80 -36.07 31.55
N THR A 227 -27.66 -35.99 32.87
CA THR A 227 -27.35 -37.10 33.77
C THR A 227 -28.43 -38.17 33.58
N ARG A 228 -28.07 -39.30 32.95
CA ARG A 228 -28.87 -40.52 33.00
C ARG A 228 -28.54 -41.25 34.31
N SER A 229 -29.40 -41.13 35.31
CA SER A 229 -29.46 -42.06 36.42
C SER A 229 -30.05 -43.38 35.92
N ARG A 230 -29.33 -44.48 36.11
CA ARG A 230 -29.80 -45.85 35.87
C ARG A 230 -30.17 -46.43 37.24
N PRO A 231 -31.37 -47.01 37.43
CA PRO A 231 -31.74 -47.58 38.72
C PRO A 231 -31.04 -48.92 38.95
N THR A 232 -30.64 -49.12 40.21
CA THR A 232 -30.07 -50.31 40.81
C THR A 232 -31.01 -51.51 40.71
N ALA A 233 -30.48 -52.65 40.30
CA ALA A 233 -31.15 -53.96 40.38
C ALA A 233 -30.44 -54.81 41.44
N GLN A 234 -31.21 -55.30 42.41
CA GLN A 234 -30.97 -56.49 43.23
C GLN A 234 -32.26 -56.83 44.01
N PRO A 235 -32.45 -58.07 44.50
CA PRO A 235 -31.59 -59.25 44.39
C PRO A 235 -32.03 -60.24 43.31
#